data_AF-A0A2H1KUY0-F1
#
_entry.id   AF-A0A2H1KUY0-F1
#
_cell.length_a   1.000
_cell.length_b   1.000
_cell.length_c   1.000
_cell.angle_alpha   90.00
_cell.angle_beta   90.00
_cell.angle_gamma   90.00
#
_symmetry.space_group_name_H-M   'P 1'
#
loop_
_entity.id
_entity.type
_entity.pdbx_description
1 polymer ?
#
loop_
_entity_poly.entity_id
_entity_poly.type
_entity_poly.pdbx_seq_one_letter_code
_entity_poly.pdbx_strand_id
1 'polypeptide(L)'
;MTTTIKRLWPGTRIQRCHFHIRQAANKHLTRRPNLPANKELLAIYKMLTDVSTLEQAAAWTGEFAGWEAKWEAFLKHRTTAQSGAPRPSYVRPGQHWWYTHLRTRRAWKLVAGLIRDDQLFTWLELAEEGLVIAKTTNALEGGPNKAIKDFLRHHRGLPVEHARRGVDWLLYRQTEAASDPWELVTPSAWAKKPERRLVRPDSGRSETTSLYGTSFSIEDGNGIQKGWGGRSR
;
A
#
# COMPACT_ATOMS: atom_id res chain seq x y z
N MET A 1 10.54 6.57 20.13
CA MET A 1 9.07 6.57 20.05
C MET A 1 8.59 5.14 19.92
N THR A 2 7.92 4.65 20.96
CA THR A 2 7.37 3.28 21.01
C THR A 2 6.07 3.26 20.19
N THR A 3 5.92 2.33 19.24
CA THR A 3 4.70 2.24 18.43
C THR A 3 3.49 1.95 19.32
N THR A 4 2.28 2.33 18.89
CA THR A 4 1.04 2.05 19.64
C THR A 4 0.92 0.56 19.99
N ILE A 5 1.32 -0.32 19.08
CA ILE A 5 1.34 -1.77 19.31
C ILE A 5 2.25 -2.12 20.48
N LYS A 6 3.51 -1.66 20.48
CA LYS A 6 4.45 -1.93 21.58
C LYS A 6 4.00 -1.34 22.93
N ARG A 7 3.20 -0.27 22.91
CA ARG A 7 2.62 0.32 24.13
C ARG A 7 1.46 -0.51 24.68
N LEU A 8 0.56 -0.97 23.82
CA LEU A 8 -0.65 -1.70 24.23
C LEU A 8 -0.40 -3.20 24.43
N TRP A 9 0.52 -3.79 23.67
CA TRP A 9 0.88 -5.20 23.72
C TRP A 9 2.41 -5.37 23.74
N PRO A 10 3.05 -5.10 24.89
CA PRO A 10 4.50 -5.10 24.99
C PRO A 10 5.15 -6.47 24.77
N GLY A 11 4.43 -7.57 25.07
CA GLY A 11 4.91 -8.94 24.86
C GLY A 11 4.69 -9.49 23.44
N THR A 12 4.00 -8.77 22.56
CA THR A 12 3.71 -9.27 21.22
C THR A 12 4.93 -9.14 20.31
N ARG A 13 5.43 -10.28 19.81
CA ARG A 13 6.43 -10.30 18.74
C ARG A 13 5.79 -9.87 17.42
N ILE A 14 6.46 -8.99 16.67
CA ILE A 14 5.91 -8.36 15.48
C ILE A 14 6.69 -8.81 14.26
N GLN A 15 6.02 -9.44 13.29
CA GLN A 15 6.60 -9.74 11.98
C GLN A 15 6.12 -8.73 10.93
N ARG A 16 7.04 -8.25 10.07
CA ARG A 16 6.66 -7.52 8.85
C ARG A 16 6.52 -8.50 7.68
N CYS A 17 5.36 -8.49 7.04
CA CYS A 17 5.09 -9.31 5.85
C CYS A 17 6.15 -9.12 4.75
N HIS A 18 6.77 -10.21 4.29
CA HIS A 18 7.84 -10.19 3.27
C HIS A 18 7.40 -9.54 1.95
N PHE A 19 6.13 -9.70 1.55
CA PHE A 19 5.57 -9.03 0.37
C PHE A 19 5.62 -7.49 0.51
N HIS A 20 5.22 -6.97 1.67
CA HIS A 20 5.22 -5.53 1.93
C HIS A 20 6.64 -4.96 2.06
N ILE A 21 7.58 -5.74 2.59
CA ILE A 21 9.01 -5.40 2.60
C ILE A 21 9.50 -5.23 1.16
N ARG A 22 9.24 -6.21 0.28
CA ARG A 22 9.65 -6.16 -1.13
C ARG A 22 8.97 -5.03 -1.92
N GLN A 23 7.69 -4.75 -1.68
CA GLN A 23 6.98 -3.61 -2.27
C GLN A 23 7.64 -2.27 -1.86
N ALA A 24 7.94 -2.08 -0.58
CA ALA A 24 8.63 -0.90 -0.09
C ALA A 24 10.04 -0.76 -0.70
N ALA A 25 10.77 -1.86 -0.87
CA ALA A 25 12.05 -1.88 -1.55
C ALA A 25 11.92 -1.46 -3.02
N ASN A 26 10.94 -1.98 -3.75
CA ASN A 26 10.70 -1.62 -5.15
C ASN A 26 10.40 -0.12 -5.32
N LYS A 27 9.70 0.52 -4.38
CA LYS A 27 9.48 1.98 -4.39
C LYS A 27 10.81 2.74 -4.36
N HIS A 28 11.83 2.21 -3.69
CA HIS A 28 13.12 2.87 -3.54
C HIS A 28 14.12 2.47 -4.63
N LEU A 29 14.33 1.18 -4.87
CA LEU A 29 15.32 0.65 -5.81
C LEU A 29 14.84 0.60 -7.25
N THR A 30 13.52 0.61 -7.48
CA THR A 30 12.87 0.19 -8.73
C THR A 30 13.09 -1.29 -9.05
N ARG A 31 12.38 -1.82 -10.04
CA ARG A 31 12.50 -3.23 -10.46
C ARG A 31 13.70 -3.50 -11.38
N ARG A 32 14.29 -2.45 -11.96
CA ARG A 32 15.41 -2.50 -12.91
C ARG A 32 16.42 -1.39 -12.58
N PRO A 33 17.10 -1.45 -11.42
CA PRO A 33 18.09 -0.44 -11.07
C PRO A 33 19.32 -0.50 -11.98
N ASN A 34 19.90 0.67 -12.27
CA ASN A 34 21.13 0.77 -13.06
C ASN A 34 22.40 0.65 -12.19
N LEU A 35 22.38 1.20 -10.98
CA LEU A 35 23.52 1.22 -10.06
C LEU A 35 23.85 -0.20 -9.55
N PRO A 36 25.11 -0.65 -9.56
CA PRO A 36 25.50 -1.97 -9.07
C PRO A 36 25.05 -2.23 -7.62
N ALA A 37 25.25 -1.26 -6.72
CA ALA A 37 24.77 -1.33 -5.33
C ALA A 37 23.28 -1.66 -5.23
N ASN A 38 22.46 -1.07 -6.10
CA ASN A 38 21.02 -1.26 -6.09
C ASN A 38 20.61 -2.59 -6.72
N LYS A 39 21.36 -3.09 -7.72
CA LYS A 39 21.14 -4.42 -8.31
C LYS A 39 21.39 -5.52 -7.28
N GLU A 40 22.51 -5.42 -6.57
CA GLU A 40 22.88 -6.36 -5.50
C GLU A 40 21.86 -6.30 -4.35
N LEU A 41 21.50 -5.09 -3.88
CA LEU A 41 20.49 -4.96 -2.82
C LEU A 41 19.13 -5.51 -3.26
N LEU A 42 18.72 -5.27 -4.50
CA LEU A 42 17.47 -5.81 -5.03
C LEU A 42 17.51 -7.35 -5.11
N ALA A 43 18.67 -7.96 -5.37
CA ALA A 43 18.84 -9.41 -5.33
C ALA A 43 18.62 -9.95 -3.91
N ILE A 44 19.18 -9.29 -2.89
CA ILE A 44 18.96 -9.65 -1.48
C ILE A 44 17.48 -9.58 -1.11
N TYR A 45 16.77 -8.54 -1.54
CA TYR A 45 15.32 -8.45 -1.36
C TYR A 45 14.53 -9.56 -2.07
N LYS A 46 15.02 -10.09 -3.18
CA LYS A 46 14.39 -11.22 -3.88
C LYS A 46 14.61 -12.52 -3.11
N MET A 47 15.83 -12.77 -2.64
CA MET A 47 16.17 -13.97 -1.85
C MET A 47 15.34 -14.08 -0.57
N LEU A 48 14.87 -12.94 -0.02
CA LEU A 48 14.05 -12.93 1.21
C LEU A 48 12.81 -13.83 1.10
N THR A 49 12.18 -13.93 -0.08
CA THR A 49 10.96 -14.75 -0.23
C THR A 49 11.22 -16.25 -0.17
N ASP A 50 12.48 -16.66 -0.33
CA ASP A 50 12.86 -18.07 -0.44
C ASP A 50 13.35 -18.61 0.91
N VAL A 51 13.58 -17.74 1.90
CA VAL A 51 13.94 -18.14 3.27
C VAL A 51 12.80 -18.92 3.91
N SER A 52 13.12 -20.12 4.38
CA SER A 52 12.22 -21.06 5.05
C SER A 52 12.80 -21.71 6.31
N THR A 53 14.07 -21.50 6.64
CA THR A 53 14.71 -22.06 7.85
C THR A 53 15.52 -20.99 8.58
N LEU A 54 15.84 -21.25 9.86
CA LEU A 54 16.69 -20.36 10.67
C LEU A 54 18.11 -20.23 10.09
N GLU A 55 18.66 -21.32 9.53
CA GLU A 55 19.96 -21.31 8.85
C GLU A 55 19.94 -20.41 7.61
N GLN A 56 18.87 -20.49 6.80
CA GLN A 56 18.69 -19.60 5.66
C GLN A 56 18.48 -18.14 6.07
N ALA A 57 17.83 -17.89 7.20
CA ALA A 57 17.69 -16.55 7.77
C ALA A 57 19.05 -15.97 8.20
N ALA A 58 19.90 -16.79 8.84
CA ALA A 58 21.26 -16.41 9.19
C ALA A 58 22.12 -16.11 7.94
N ALA A 59 22.06 -17.00 6.94
CA ALA A 59 22.76 -16.80 5.66
C ALA A 59 22.30 -15.52 4.95
N TRP A 60 20.99 -15.29 4.87
CA TRP A 60 20.43 -14.06 4.29
C TRP A 60 20.89 -12.80 5.03
N THR A 61 20.95 -12.86 6.37
CA THR A 61 21.43 -11.75 7.20
C THR A 61 22.92 -11.48 6.96
N GLY A 62 23.72 -12.55 6.78
CA GLY A 62 25.12 -12.46 6.39
C GLY A 62 25.32 -11.79 5.02
N GLU A 63 24.53 -12.18 4.01
CA GLU A 63 24.54 -11.55 2.69
C GLU A 63 24.19 -10.05 2.75
N PHE A 64 23.20 -9.69 3.56
CA PHE A 64 22.84 -8.29 3.78
C PHE A 64 23.97 -7.50 4.47
N ALA A 65 24.59 -8.06 5.50
CA ALA A 65 25.71 -7.44 6.19
C ALA A 65 26.94 -7.29 5.27
N GLY A 66 27.22 -8.29 4.44
CA GLY A 66 28.28 -8.24 3.43
C GLY A 66 28.05 -7.15 2.40
N TRP A 67 26.80 -6.99 1.93
CA TRP A 67 26.42 -5.88 1.06
C TRP A 67 26.59 -4.52 1.75
N GLU A 68 26.17 -4.39 3.00
CA GLU A 68 26.31 -3.14 3.77
C GLU A 68 27.78 -2.74 3.92
N ALA A 69 28.65 -3.69 4.27
CA ALA A 69 30.08 -3.45 4.40
C ALA A 69 30.70 -3.04 3.06
N LYS A 70 30.38 -3.76 1.97
CA LYS A 70 30.89 -3.47 0.63
C LYS A 70 30.50 -2.07 0.13
N TRP A 71 29.28 -1.63 0.40
CA TRP A 71 28.75 -0.36 -0.11
C TRP A 71 28.73 0.78 0.91
N GLU A 72 29.42 0.63 2.05
CA GLU A 72 29.37 1.61 3.14
C GLU A 72 29.81 3.01 2.70
N ALA A 73 30.94 3.11 1.98
CA ALA A 73 31.45 4.37 1.44
C ALA A 73 30.45 5.02 0.46
N PHE A 74 29.87 4.20 -0.43
CA PHE A 74 28.84 4.64 -1.36
C PHE A 74 27.61 5.21 -0.64
N LEU A 75 27.16 4.57 0.46
CA LEU A 75 26.04 5.07 1.26
C LEU A 75 26.36 6.39 1.99
N LYS A 76 27.64 6.75 2.15
CA LYS A 76 28.10 8.01 2.78
C LYS A 76 28.25 9.16 1.80
N HIS A 77 28.16 8.94 0.48
CA HIS A 77 28.25 10.01 -0.53
C HIS A 77 27.22 11.13 -0.30
N ARG A 78 27.68 12.37 -0.46
CA ARG A 78 26.89 13.59 -0.25
C ARG A 78 26.95 14.49 -1.49
N THR A 79 25.80 15.05 -1.84
CA THR A 79 25.68 16.11 -2.84
C THR A 79 25.50 17.43 -2.10
N THR A 80 26.30 18.44 -2.42
CA THR A 80 26.20 19.79 -1.86
C THR A 80 25.34 20.67 -2.75
N ALA A 81 24.67 21.65 -2.15
CA ALA A 81 23.94 22.66 -2.88
C ALA A 81 24.92 23.53 -3.68
N GLN A 82 24.59 23.78 -4.95
CA GLN A 82 25.34 24.67 -5.82
C GLN A 82 24.43 25.83 -6.26
N SER A 83 25.00 27.03 -6.39
CA SER A 83 24.26 28.18 -6.89
C SER A 83 23.79 27.90 -8.33
N GLY A 84 22.51 28.14 -8.62
CA GLY A 84 21.91 27.92 -9.94
C GLY A 84 21.54 26.46 -10.27
N ALA A 85 21.86 25.47 -9.43
CA ALA A 85 21.46 24.08 -9.66
C ALA A 85 20.05 23.78 -9.08
N PRO A 86 19.21 22.99 -9.77
CA PRO A 86 17.90 22.62 -9.26
C PRO A 86 18.01 21.80 -7.98
N ARG A 87 17.31 22.25 -6.94
CA ARG A 87 17.27 21.59 -5.63
C ARG A 87 16.11 20.59 -5.58
N PRO A 88 16.31 19.37 -5.05
CA PRO A 88 15.19 18.44 -4.87
C PRO A 88 14.17 18.98 -3.85
N SER A 89 12.88 18.78 -4.11
CA SER A 89 11.77 19.31 -3.30
C SER A 89 11.75 18.84 -1.84
N TYR A 90 12.37 17.70 -1.54
CA TYR A 90 12.43 17.16 -0.18
C TYR A 90 13.53 17.79 0.70
N VAL A 91 14.42 18.61 0.12
CA VAL A 91 15.54 19.21 0.85
C VAL A 91 15.08 20.55 1.44
N ARG A 92 15.05 20.66 2.77
CA ARG A 92 14.50 21.81 3.51
C ARG A 92 15.21 23.13 3.17
N PRO A 93 14.54 24.29 3.14
CA PRO A 93 15.22 25.58 3.00
C PRO A 93 16.40 25.72 3.98
N GLY A 94 17.54 26.22 3.52
CA GLY A 94 18.76 26.37 4.33
C GLY A 94 19.65 25.13 4.44
N GLN A 95 19.21 23.92 4.04
CA GLN A 95 20.09 22.74 4.05
C GLN A 95 21.10 22.78 2.88
N HIS A 96 22.40 22.64 3.16
CA HIS A 96 23.47 22.82 2.15
C HIS A 96 24.00 21.51 1.55
N TRP A 97 23.56 20.35 2.05
CA TRP A 97 23.95 19.04 1.51
C TRP A 97 22.87 17.98 1.77
N TRP A 98 22.86 16.91 0.97
CA TRP A 98 22.02 15.73 1.16
C TRP A 98 22.73 14.46 0.71
N TYR A 99 22.25 13.29 1.12
CA TYR A 99 22.78 12.01 0.65
C TYR A 99 22.50 11.83 -0.84
N THR A 100 23.55 11.57 -1.62
CA THR A 100 23.45 11.37 -3.08
C THR A 100 22.55 10.19 -3.41
N HIS A 101 22.70 9.08 -2.68
CA HIS A 101 21.95 7.84 -2.91
C HIS A 101 20.80 7.65 -1.92
N LEU A 102 20.00 8.71 -1.69
CA LEU A 102 18.93 8.72 -0.69
C LEU A 102 17.95 7.54 -0.82
N ARG A 103 17.58 7.17 -2.05
CA ARG A 103 16.67 6.04 -2.29
C ARG A 103 17.29 4.72 -1.86
N THR A 104 18.56 4.46 -2.20
CA THR A 104 19.29 3.28 -1.75
C THR A 104 19.38 3.24 -0.24
N ARG A 105 19.71 4.38 0.41
CA ARG A 105 19.75 4.45 1.88
C ARG A 105 18.42 4.15 2.53
N ARG A 106 17.29 4.59 1.94
CA ARG A 106 15.95 4.27 2.44
C ARG A 106 15.66 2.77 2.35
N ALA A 107 16.03 2.13 1.25
CA ALA A 107 15.91 0.68 1.10
C ALA A 107 16.81 -0.08 2.09
N TRP A 108 18.06 0.34 2.27
CA TRP A 108 18.94 -0.25 3.28
C TRP A 108 18.39 -0.08 4.71
N LYS A 109 18.01 1.15 5.09
CA LYS A 109 17.46 1.45 6.43
C LYS A 109 16.18 0.68 6.75
N LEU A 110 15.37 0.35 5.75
CA LEU A 110 14.17 -0.46 5.93
C LEU A 110 14.55 -1.83 6.51
N VAL A 111 15.46 -2.55 5.86
CA VAL A 111 15.90 -3.87 6.32
C VAL A 111 16.70 -3.78 7.60
N ALA A 112 17.66 -2.84 7.69
CA ALA A 112 18.46 -2.66 8.90
C ALA A 112 17.57 -2.34 10.13
N GLY A 113 16.46 -1.63 9.93
CA GLY A 113 15.46 -1.42 10.97
C GLY A 113 14.72 -2.69 11.37
N LEU A 114 14.29 -3.50 10.40
CA LEU A 114 13.58 -4.75 10.67
C LEU A 114 14.46 -5.80 11.35
N ILE A 115 15.75 -5.87 11.02
CA ILE A 115 16.71 -6.74 11.70
C ILE A 115 16.91 -6.27 13.14
N ARG A 116 17.20 -4.97 13.34
CA ARG A 116 17.43 -4.41 14.68
C ARG A 116 16.23 -4.60 15.61
N ASP A 117 15.03 -4.45 15.06
CA ASP A 117 13.79 -4.49 15.83
C ASP A 117 13.21 -5.92 15.94
N ASP A 118 13.92 -6.93 15.42
CA ASP A 118 13.53 -8.34 15.34
C ASP A 118 12.14 -8.57 14.70
N GLN A 119 11.97 -8.06 13.48
CA GLN A 119 10.69 -8.07 12.76
C GLN A 119 10.73 -8.75 11.40
N LEU A 120 11.82 -9.47 11.09
CA LEU A 120 12.06 -10.05 9.77
C LEU A 120 11.85 -11.56 9.71
N PHE A 121 12.22 -12.28 10.77
CA PHE A 121 12.20 -13.74 10.84
C PHE A 121 11.47 -14.29 12.06
N THR A 122 10.71 -13.45 12.78
CA THR A 122 9.91 -13.82 13.95
C THR A 122 9.02 -15.05 13.72
N TRP A 123 8.52 -15.21 12.49
CA TRP A 123 7.69 -16.36 12.09
C TRP A 123 8.43 -17.71 12.12
N LEU A 124 9.75 -17.72 11.92
CA LEU A 124 10.60 -18.93 12.05
C LEU A 124 10.84 -19.26 13.52
N GLU A 125 11.06 -18.24 14.35
CA GLU A 125 11.35 -18.43 15.78
C GLU A 125 10.12 -18.78 16.62
N LEU A 126 8.93 -18.54 16.09
CA LEU A 126 7.65 -18.92 16.70
C LEU A 126 7.07 -20.20 16.09
N ALA A 127 7.70 -20.77 15.06
CA ALA A 127 7.19 -21.98 14.44
C ALA A 127 7.33 -23.14 15.43
N GLU A 128 6.21 -23.78 15.76
CA GLU A 128 6.13 -24.98 16.59
C GLU A 128 5.65 -26.16 15.72
N GLU A 129 5.83 -27.39 16.20
CA GLU A 129 5.39 -28.58 15.47
C GLU A 129 3.87 -28.54 15.27
N GLY A 130 3.43 -28.58 14.00
CA GLY A 130 2.03 -28.46 13.62
C GLY A 130 1.49 -27.03 13.44
N LEU A 131 2.26 -25.99 13.80
CA LEU A 131 1.85 -24.58 13.63
C LEU A 131 2.58 -23.92 12.45
N VAL A 132 1.84 -23.65 11.37
CA VAL A 132 2.37 -22.92 10.20
C VAL A 132 2.12 -21.42 10.35
N ILE A 133 3.17 -20.66 10.64
CA ILE A 133 3.11 -19.19 10.69
C ILE A 133 3.48 -18.61 9.33
N ALA A 134 2.57 -17.85 8.74
CA ALA A 134 2.76 -17.28 7.41
C ALA A 134 3.75 -16.11 7.41
N LYS A 135 4.78 -16.18 6.55
CA LYS A 135 5.72 -15.07 6.27
C LYS A 135 5.15 -13.96 5.39
N THR A 136 4.02 -14.22 4.73
CA THR A 136 3.29 -13.27 3.88
C THR A 136 1.82 -13.19 4.23
N THR A 137 1.19 -12.09 3.83
CA THR A 137 -0.26 -11.88 3.95
C THR A 137 -1.01 -12.30 2.69
N ASN A 138 -0.47 -13.27 1.92
CA ASN A 138 -1.06 -13.67 0.62
C ASN A 138 -2.49 -14.19 0.78
N ALA A 139 -2.78 -14.94 1.85
CA ALA A 139 -4.14 -15.41 2.15
C ALA A 139 -5.11 -14.23 2.38
N LEU A 140 -4.66 -13.17 3.05
CA LEU A 140 -5.46 -11.96 3.27
C LEU A 140 -5.67 -11.17 1.97
N GLU A 141 -4.61 -11.03 1.15
CA GLU A 141 -4.68 -10.29 -0.11
C GLU A 141 -5.50 -11.01 -1.19
N GLY A 142 -5.36 -12.34 -1.28
CA GLY A 142 -6.04 -13.18 -2.25
C GLY A 142 -7.47 -13.56 -1.86
N GLY A 143 -7.79 -13.57 -0.56
CA GLY A 143 -9.12 -13.87 -0.04
C GLY A 143 -9.92 -12.59 0.27
N PRO A 144 -10.01 -12.16 1.54
CA PRO A 144 -10.87 -11.04 1.94
C PRO A 144 -10.64 -9.74 1.16
N ASN A 145 -9.39 -9.32 0.98
CA ASN A 145 -9.11 -8.07 0.28
C ASN A 145 -9.48 -8.14 -1.21
N LYS A 146 -9.28 -9.29 -1.86
CA LYS A 146 -9.73 -9.49 -3.24
C LYS A 146 -11.25 -9.42 -3.32
N ALA A 147 -11.97 -10.10 -2.42
CA ALA A 147 -13.42 -10.09 -2.38
C ALA A 147 -13.96 -8.66 -2.20
N ILE A 148 -13.40 -7.87 -1.27
CA ILE A 148 -13.75 -6.46 -1.08
C ILE A 148 -13.50 -5.65 -2.36
N LYS A 149 -12.30 -5.78 -2.96
CA LYS A 149 -11.94 -5.05 -4.17
C LYS A 149 -12.84 -5.42 -5.35
N ASP A 150 -13.20 -6.69 -5.49
CA ASP A 150 -14.13 -7.17 -6.52
C ASP A 150 -15.53 -6.61 -6.28
N PHE A 151 -16.06 -6.69 -5.05
CA PHE A 151 -17.35 -6.12 -4.69
C PHE A 151 -17.45 -4.64 -5.08
N LEU A 152 -16.46 -3.83 -4.67
CA LEU A 152 -16.43 -2.39 -4.99
C LEU A 152 -16.25 -2.13 -6.49
N ARG A 153 -15.55 -3.01 -7.22
CA ARG A 153 -15.38 -2.88 -8.68
C ARG A 153 -16.64 -3.20 -9.47
N HIS A 154 -17.46 -4.14 -9.01
CA HIS A 154 -18.74 -4.48 -9.65
C HIS A 154 -19.84 -3.46 -9.33
N HIS A 155 -19.75 -2.78 -8.19
CA HIS A 155 -20.75 -1.81 -7.73
C HIS A 155 -20.21 -0.38 -7.74
N ARG A 156 -19.64 0.04 -8.87
CA ARG A 156 -19.17 1.42 -9.06
C ARG A 156 -20.37 2.37 -8.97
N GLY A 157 -20.23 3.44 -8.20
CA GLY A 157 -21.29 4.44 -8.02
C GLY A 157 -22.14 4.26 -6.76
N LEU A 158 -21.90 3.23 -5.94
CA LEU A 158 -22.52 3.17 -4.61
C LEU A 158 -22.10 4.38 -3.76
N PRO A 159 -23.06 5.03 -3.07
CA PRO A 159 -22.73 5.98 -2.01
C PRO A 159 -21.80 5.34 -0.98
N VAL A 160 -20.90 6.13 -0.39
CA VAL A 160 -19.88 5.62 0.56
C VAL A 160 -20.50 4.79 1.67
N GLU A 161 -21.63 5.22 2.23
CA GLU A 161 -22.33 4.49 3.30
C GLU A 161 -22.89 3.15 2.83
N HIS A 162 -23.41 3.07 1.60
CA HIS A 162 -23.88 1.82 1.03
C HIS A 162 -22.71 0.88 0.68
N ALA A 163 -21.61 1.43 0.17
CA ALA A 163 -20.40 0.66 -0.10
C ALA A 163 -19.82 0.05 1.19
N ARG A 164 -19.75 0.85 2.28
CA ARG A 164 -19.36 0.37 3.62
C ARG A 164 -20.27 -0.75 4.10
N ARG A 165 -21.59 -0.52 4.09
CA ARG A 165 -22.56 -1.53 4.52
C ARG A 165 -22.46 -2.82 3.71
N GLY A 166 -22.25 -2.70 2.40
CA GLY A 166 -22.06 -3.86 1.53
C GLY A 166 -20.78 -4.64 1.85
N VAL A 167 -19.69 -3.94 2.16
CA VAL A 167 -18.45 -4.55 2.63
C VAL A 167 -18.63 -5.21 4.01
N ASP A 168 -19.34 -4.58 4.94
CA ASP A 168 -19.63 -5.15 6.25
C ASP A 168 -20.36 -6.49 6.12
N TRP A 169 -21.40 -6.53 5.29
CA TRP A 169 -22.14 -7.77 5.01
C TRP A 169 -21.31 -8.83 4.31
N LEU A 170 -20.46 -8.43 3.37
CA LEU A 170 -19.54 -9.34 2.69
C LEU A 170 -18.59 -10.01 3.69
N LEU A 171 -18.03 -9.23 4.61
CA LEU A 171 -17.12 -9.73 5.65
C LEU A 171 -17.87 -10.57 6.69
N TYR A 172 -19.07 -10.14 7.10
CA TYR A 172 -19.89 -10.87 8.06
C TYR A 172 -20.17 -12.31 7.59
N ARG A 173 -20.54 -12.50 6.32
CA ARG A 173 -20.75 -13.85 5.74
C ARG A 173 -19.50 -14.72 5.69
N GLN A 174 -18.32 -14.13 5.84
CA GLN A 174 -17.04 -14.84 5.86
C GLN A 174 -16.53 -15.08 7.30
N THR A 175 -17.33 -14.75 8.32
CA THR A 175 -17.03 -15.09 9.71
C THR A 175 -17.43 -16.53 10.03
N GLU A 176 -16.76 -17.14 11.00
CA GLU A 176 -16.98 -18.53 11.40
C GLU A 176 -18.42 -18.81 11.89
N ALA A 177 -19.05 -17.81 12.53
CA ALA A 177 -20.39 -17.91 13.11
C ALA A 177 -21.36 -16.90 12.47
N ALA A 178 -21.42 -16.87 11.13
CA ALA A 178 -22.35 -16.00 10.42
C ALA A 178 -23.79 -16.54 10.52
N SER A 179 -24.66 -15.83 11.24
CA SER A 179 -26.12 -16.06 11.19
C SER A 179 -26.72 -15.55 9.88
N ASP A 180 -27.96 -15.96 9.56
CA ASP A 180 -28.68 -15.38 8.43
C ASP A 180 -28.83 -13.86 8.63
N PRO A 181 -28.35 -13.02 7.69
CA PRO A 181 -28.57 -11.57 7.73
C PRO A 181 -29.99 -11.14 8.06
N TRP A 182 -31.01 -11.91 7.66
CA TRP A 182 -32.41 -11.60 7.93
C TRP A 182 -32.78 -11.67 9.41
N GLU A 183 -32.10 -12.50 10.20
CA GLU A 183 -32.32 -12.58 11.65
C GLU A 183 -31.89 -11.30 12.37
N LEU A 184 -30.99 -10.51 11.77
CA LEU A 184 -30.52 -9.23 12.31
C LEU A 184 -31.44 -8.06 11.95
N VAL A 185 -32.39 -8.25 11.03
CA VAL A 185 -33.28 -7.19 10.57
C VAL A 185 -34.46 -7.05 11.53
N THR A 186 -34.44 -5.99 12.33
CA THR A 186 -35.56 -5.66 13.21
C THR A 186 -36.64 -4.86 12.46
N PRO A 187 -37.93 -4.94 12.84
CA PRO A 187 -38.97 -4.13 12.22
C PRO A 187 -38.73 -2.61 12.30
N SER A 188 -38.01 -2.16 13.32
CA SER A 188 -37.55 -0.77 13.43
C SER A 188 -36.58 -0.34 12.33
N ALA A 189 -35.85 -1.27 11.71
CA ALA A 189 -34.85 -0.99 10.68
C ALA A 189 -35.47 -0.57 9.34
N TRP A 190 -36.63 -1.14 8.95
CA TRP A 190 -37.36 -0.74 7.74
C TRP A 190 -38.45 0.31 7.97
N ALA A 191 -38.86 0.53 9.23
CA ALA A 191 -39.84 1.56 9.57
C ALA A 191 -39.31 2.99 9.31
N LYS A 192 -38.00 3.20 9.41
CA LYS A 192 -37.35 4.46 9.05
C LYS A 192 -37.10 4.49 7.55
N LYS A 193 -37.96 5.18 6.79
CA LYS A 193 -37.62 5.56 5.41
C LYS A 193 -36.34 6.42 5.44
N PRO A 194 -35.30 6.08 4.67
CA PRO A 194 -34.13 6.94 4.57
C PRO A 194 -34.59 8.28 4.03
N GLU A 195 -34.32 9.34 4.79
CA GLU A 195 -34.61 10.69 4.35
C GLU A 195 -33.78 10.95 3.10
N ARG A 196 -34.43 11.19 1.96
CA ARG A 196 -33.74 11.48 0.70
C ARG A 196 -32.98 12.78 0.92
N ARG A 197 -31.66 12.68 1.16
CA ARG A 197 -30.80 13.86 1.16
C ARG A 197 -30.78 14.37 -0.28
N LEU A 198 -31.60 15.38 -0.56
CA LEU A 198 -31.47 16.17 -1.76
C LEU A 198 -30.05 16.73 -1.74
N VAL A 199 -29.18 16.21 -2.61
CA VAL A 199 -27.92 16.87 -2.91
C VAL A 199 -28.33 18.15 -3.62
N ARG A 200 -28.50 19.23 -2.84
CA ARG A 200 -28.56 20.55 -3.45
C ARG A 200 -27.23 20.71 -4.19
N PRO A 201 -27.24 21.02 -5.50
CA PRO A 201 -26.00 21.39 -6.16
C PRO A 201 -25.39 22.50 -5.32
N ASP A 202 -24.11 22.35 -4.98
CA ASP A 202 -23.39 23.31 -4.17
C ASP A 202 -23.47 24.68 -4.87
N SER A 203 -24.36 25.55 -4.41
CA SER A 203 -24.45 26.94 -4.86
C SER A 203 -23.35 27.78 -4.20
N GLY A 204 -22.27 27.15 -3.74
CA GLY A 204 -21.13 27.71 -3.06
C GLY A 204 -19.95 28.00 -3.98
N ARG A 205 -20.16 28.64 -5.13
CA ARG A 205 -19.16 29.55 -5.72
C ARG A 205 -19.85 30.55 -6.64
N SER A 206 -19.89 31.81 -6.22
CA SER A 206 -20.26 32.94 -7.08
C SER A 206 -19.26 33.18 -8.22
N GLU A 207 -18.15 32.43 -8.28
CA GLU A 207 -17.10 32.61 -9.28
C GLU A 207 -16.50 31.26 -9.66
N THR A 208 -17.18 30.54 -10.55
CA THR A 208 -16.47 29.69 -11.51
C THR A 208 -16.90 30.16 -12.88
N THR A 209 -15.97 30.82 -13.56
CA THR A 209 -15.96 31.04 -15.00
C THR A 209 -16.63 29.88 -15.73
N SER A 210 -17.53 30.21 -16.66
CA SER A 210 -18.38 29.33 -17.50
C SER A 210 -17.69 28.15 -18.21
N LEU A 211 -16.38 27.94 -18.02
CA LEU A 211 -15.58 26.86 -18.60
C LEU A 211 -15.75 25.49 -17.92
N TYR A 212 -16.28 25.43 -16.70
CA TYR A 212 -16.41 24.17 -15.95
C TYR A 212 -17.80 24.01 -15.29
N GLY A 213 -18.85 24.46 -15.96
CA GLY A 213 -20.22 24.14 -15.57
C GLY A 213 -20.57 22.69 -15.96
N THR A 214 -21.29 21.97 -15.11
CA THR A 214 -21.91 20.67 -15.46
C THR A 214 -23.15 20.82 -16.35
N SER A 215 -23.35 21.99 -16.95
CA SER A 215 -24.41 22.26 -17.92
C SER A 215 -24.14 21.49 -19.21
N PHE A 216 -25.14 20.79 -19.72
CA PHE A 216 -25.05 20.10 -20.99
C PHE A 216 -24.96 21.13 -22.13
N SER A 217 -23.81 21.19 -22.80
CA SER A 217 -23.58 21.98 -24.01
C SER A 217 -23.33 21.04 -25.19
N ILE A 218 -24.02 21.29 -26.30
CA ILE A 218 -23.80 20.58 -27.58
C ILE A 218 -22.42 20.92 -28.17
N GLU A 219 -21.82 22.04 -27.76
CA GLU A 219 -20.53 22.54 -28.27
C GLU A 219 -19.32 21.91 -27.55
N ASP A 220 -19.52 21.30 -26.37
CA ASP A 220 -18.46 20.66 -25.55
C ASP A 220 -18.05 19.26 -26.04
N GLY A 221 -18.43 18.88 -27.28
CA GLY A 221 -17.98 17.63 -27.92
C GLY A 221 -18.54 16.33 -27.34
N ASN A 222 -19.36 16.40 -26.28
CA ASN A 222 -20.01 15.26 -25.62
C ASN A 222 -21.35 14.85 -26.26
N GLY A 223 -21.62 15.28 -27.50
CA GLY A 223 -22.77 14.84 -28.26
C GLY A 223 -22.75 13.33 -28.55
N ILE A 224 -23.94 12.75 -28.77
CA ILE A 224 -24.11 11.35 -29.17
C ILE A 224 -23.26 11.09 -30.43
N GLN A 225 -22.13 10.41 -30.27
CA GLN A 225 -21.30 9.95 -31.37
C GLN A 225 -22.09 8.88 -32.12
N LYS A 226 -22.62 9.21 -33.30
CA LYS A 226 -23.14 8.18 -34.21
C LYS A 226 -21.97 7.34 -34.67
N GLY A 227 -21.87 6.10 -34.16
CA GLY A 227 -20.85 5.15 -34.56
C GLY A 227 -20.85 4.91 -36.07
N TRP A 228 -19.68 4.64 -36.63
CA TRP A 228 -19.50 4.13 -37.99
C TRP A 228 -20.04 2.70 -38.09
N GLY A 229 -21.35 2.59 -38.29
CA GLY A 229 -22.04 1.32 -38.53
C GLY A 229 -23.18 1.53 -39.50
N GLY A 230 -22.93 1.28 -40.79
CA GLY A 230 -23.97 1.23 -41.81
C GLY A 230 -23.61 1.89 -43.13
N ARG A 231 -22.74 1.25 -43.93
CA ARG A 231 -22.83 1.37 -45.38
C ARG A 231 -23.28 0.02 -45.93
N SER A 232 -24.49 -0.01 -46.47
CA SER A 232 -24.96 -1.04 -47.39
C SER A 232 -25.81 -0.37 -48.47
N ARG A 233 -25.18 -0.05 -49.59
CA ARG A 233 -25.44 -0.54 -50.96
C ARG A 233 -24.48 0.16 -51.91
#